data_AF-A0A396C7G4-F1
#
_entry.id   AF-A0A396C7G4-F1
#
_cell.length_a   1.000
_cell.length_b   1.000
_cell.length_c   1.000
_cell.angle_alpha   90.00
_cell.angle_beta   90.00
_cell.angle_gamma   90.00
#
_symmetry.space_group_name_H-M   'P 1'
#
loop_
_entity.id
_entity.type
_entity.pdbx_description
1 polymer ?
#
loop_
_entity_poly.entity_id
_entity_poly.type
_entity_poly.pdbx_seq_one_letter_code
_entity_poly.pdbx_strand_id
1 'polypeptide(L)'
;MEVSVERYQRKKYVSQENSPVLYYIRQKAGTAKIMDIDALAEDIQTNCALTTGDVKHTIEALVEQLRKVLTQGNKVKIEGLGTFHMTLTCLPGETEKECTVRNIKRVNVRFIPDKAMKLVNASRSMTRSPNNVTFAMASAGAPEGGGSGDGGIVDDPTA
;
A
#
# COMPACT_ATOMS: atom_id res chain seq x y z
N MET A 1 -5.81 4.88 15.06
CA MET A 1 -6.41 5.15 13.74
C MET A 1 -6.62 3.81 13.06
N GLU A 2 -7.79 3.54 12.51
CA GLU A 2 -8.14 2.25 11.90
C GLU A 2 -8.39 2.41 10.41
N VAL A 3 -7.93 1.44 9.62
CA VAL A 3 -8.14 1.43 8.17
C VAL A 3 -9.44 0.70 7.87
N SER A 4 -10.42 1.39 7.29
CA SER A 4 -11.71 0.80 6.92
C SER A 4 -11.58 -0.14 5.71
N VAL A 5 -12.14 -1.33 5.82
CA VAL A 5 -12.14 -2.36 4.77
C VAL A 5 -13.54 -2.87 4.47
N GLU A 6 -13.77 -3.32 3.24
CA GLU A 6 -15.06 -3.85 2.78
C GLU A 6 -14.88 -5.19 2.07
N ARG A 7 -15.95 -6.00 2.06
CA ARG A 7 -15.97 -7.25 1.30
C ARG A 7 -16.29 -6.98 -0.15
N TYR A 8 -15.65 -7.71 -1.05
CA TYR A 8 -16.03 -7.75 -2.45
C TYR A 8 -15.99 -9.18 -2.98
N GLN A 9 -16.82 -9.46 -3.99
CA GLN A 9 -16.94 -10.78 -4.61
C GLN A 9 -16.13 -10.83 -5.91
N ARG A 10 -15.50 -11.98 -6.17
CA ARG A 10 -14.83 -12.26 -7.45
C ARG A 10 -14.90 -13.76 -7.77
N LYS A 11 -15.16 -14.10 -9.03
CA LYS A 11 -15.10 -15.50 -9.52
C LYS A 11 -13.68 -16.05 -9.40
N LYS A 12 -13.54 -17.31 -8.98
CA LYS A 12 -12.24 -17.99 -8.89
C LYS A 12 -11.55 -18.08 -10.26
N TYR A 13 -12.30 -18.47 -11.29
CA TYR A 13 -11.87 -18.51 -12.68
C TYR A 13 -12.76 -17.57 -13.48
N VAL A 14 -12.18 -16.48 -13.99
CA VAL A 14 -12.91 -15.46 -14.75
C VAL A 14 -13.43 -16.02 -16.09
N SER A 15 -12.72 -16.99 -16.68
CA SER A 15 -13.06 -17.59 -17.98
C SER A 15 -14.18 -18.62 -17.93
N GLN A 16 -14.57 -19.11 -16.75
CA GLN A 16 -15.60 -20.15 -16.61
C GLN A 16 -16.89 -19.56 -16.03
N GLU A 17 -18.01 -19.80 -16.71
CA GLU A 17 -19.30 -19.20 -16.36
C GLU A 17 -19.82 -19.69 -14.99
N ASN A 18 -19.69 -21.01 -14.74
CA ASN A 18 -20.07 -21.69 -13.49
C ASN A 18 -18.97 -21.69 -12.41
N SER A 19 -18.00 -20.77 -12.47
CA SER A 19 -16.94 -20.71 -11.47
C SER A 19 -17.47 -20.27 -10.10
N PRO A 20 -17.05 -20.90 -8.99
CA PRO A 20 -17.46 -20.48 -7.66
C PRO A 20 -17.02 -19.03 -7.37
N VAL A 21 -17.93 -18.29 -6.73
CA VAL A 21 -17.68 -16.91 -6.28
C VAL A 21 -16.97 -16.94 -4.94
N LEU A 22 -15.86 -16.22 -4.84
CA LEU A 22 -15.07 -16.07 -3.62
C LEU A 22 -15.21 -14.65 -3.06
N TYR A 23 -15.14 -14.55 -1.73
CA TYR A 23 -15.17 -13.27 -1.01
C TYR A 23 -13.77 -12.85 -0.62
N TYR A 24 -13.46 -11.58 -0.85
CA TYR A 24 -12.18 -10.95 -0.55
C TYR A 24 -12.40 -9.67 0.25
N ILE A 25 -11.36 -9.19 0.90
CA ILE A 25 -11.35 -7.91 1.63
C ILE A 25 -10.47 -6.93 0.86
N ARG A 26 -10.93 -5.69 0.71
CA ARG A 26 -10.15 -4.55 0.21
C ARG A 26 -10.36 -3.33 1.09
N GLN A 27 -9.45 -2.36 1.03
CA GLN A 27 -9.69 -1.05 1.66
C GLN A 27 -10.93 -0.39 1.03
N LYS A 28 -11.79 0.20 1.88
CA LYS A 28 -12.98 0.90 1.42
C LYS A 28 -12.59 2.07 0.51
N ALA A 29 -13.17 2.12 -0.68
CA ALA A 29 -12.91 3.20 -1.63
C ALA A 29 -13.26 4.57 -1.02
N GLY A 30 -12.46 5.59 -1.34
CA GLY A 30 -12.66 6.95 -0.85
C GLY A 30 -12.23 7.22 0.60
N THR A 31 -11.80 6.19 1.35
CA THR A 31 -11.24 6.39 2.71
C THR A 31 -9.74 6.69 2.71
N ALA A 32 -9.02 6.22 1.69
CA ALA A 32 -7.61 6.51 1.51
C ALA A 32 -7.44 7.96 1.03
N LYS A 33 -6.83 8.81 1.87
CA LYS A 33 -6.42 10.15 1.49
C LYS A 33 -5.05 10.11 0.81
N ILE A 34 -4.87 10.95 -0.19
CA ILE A 34 -3.55 11.22 -0.76
C ILE A 34 -2.91 12.29 0.12
N MET A 35 -1.80 11.96 0.76
CA MET A 35 -0.99 12.90 1.51
C MET A 35 0.08 13.45 0.57
N ASP A 36 0.06 14.76 0.31
CA ASP A 36 1.06 15.43 -0.51
C ASP A 36 2.26 15.88 0.33
N ILE A 37 3.27 16.41 -0.35
CA ILE A 37 4.50 16.91 0.31
C ILE A 37 4.16 18.07 1.24
N ASP A 38 3.13 18.84 0.95
CA ASP A 38 2.72 19.98 1.75
C ASP A 38 2.17 19.55 3.11
N ALA A 39 1.22 18.60 3.13
CA ALA A 39 0.71 18.03 4.37
C ALA A 39 1.82 17.33 5.18
N LEU A 40 2.71 16.59 4.50
CA LEU A 40 3.85 15.95 5.17
C LEU A 40 4.84 16.97 5.75
N ALA A 41 5.07 18.09 5.07
CA ALA A 41 5.99 19.13 5.54
C ALA A 41 5.45 19.84 6.79
N GLU A 42 4.14 20.07 6.88
CA GLU A 42 3.48 20.62 8.08
C GLU A 42 3.64 19.68 9.29
N ASP A 43 3.41 18.38 9.08
CA ASP A 43 3.59 17.37 10.12
C ASP A 43 5.06 17.27 10.56
N ILE A 44 6.01 17.32 9.62
CA ILE A 44 7.45 17.27 9.92
C ILE A 44 7.90 18.53 10.67
N GLN A 45 7.45 19.72 10.27
CA GLN A 45 7.75 20.97 10.96
C GLN A 45 7.30 20.91 12.42
N THR A 46 6.16 20.29 12.71
CA THR A 46 5.69 20.15 14.09
C THR A 46 6.63 19.29 14.95
N ASN A 47 7.37 18.39 14.31
CA ASN A 47 8.28 17.45 14.96
C ASN A 47 9.77 17.86 14.91
N CYS A 48 10.12 18.94 14.21
CA CYS A 48 11.50 19.32 13.93
C CYS A 48 11.70 20.85 13.96
N ALA A 49 12.94 21.31 14.04
CA ALA A 49 13.25 22.74 13.99
C ALA A 49 13.26 23.34 12.57
N LEU A 50 12.96 22.53 11.54
CA LEU A 50 12.93 22.95 10.15
C LEU A 50 11.61 23.63 9.81
N THR A 51 11.66 24.67 8.97
CA THR A 51 10.43 25.26 8.42
C THR A 51 9.82 24.34 7.36
N THR A 52 8.52 24.50 7.08
CA THR A 52 7.86 23.80 5.97
C THR A 52 8.59 24.04 4.64
N GLY A 53 9.12 25.25 4.44
CA GLY A 53 9.95 25.59 3.29
C GLY A 53 11.20 24.71 3.20
N ASP A 54 11.96 24.60 4.28
CA ASP A 54 13.19 23.80 4.30
C ASP A 54 12.92 22.31 4.04
N VAL A 55 11.84 21.77 4.61
CA VAL A 55 11.44 20.37 4.41
C VAL A 55 11.10 20.11 2.93
N LYS A 56 10.30 20.99 2.30
CA LYS A 56 9.93 20.85 0.88
C LYS A 56 11.17 20.84 -0.02
N HIS A 57 12.04 21.85 0.12
CA HIS A 57 13.26 21.94 -0.68
C HIS A 57 14.19 20.74 -0.47
N THR A 58 14.28 20.23 0.75
CA THR A 58 15.10 19.04 1.05
C THR A 58 14.57 17.80 0.33
N ILE A 59 13.25 17.59 0.34
CA ILE A 59 12.60 16.46 -0.35
C ILE A 59 12.77 16.60 -1.87
N GLU A 60 12.60 17.80 -2.43
CA GLU A 60 12.81 18.06 -3.85
C GLU A 60 14.26 17.78 -4.28
N ALA A 61 15.23 18.27 -3.50
CA ALA A 61 16.65 18.01 -3.72
C ALA A 61 16.96 16.50 -3.63
N LEU A 62 16.35 15.78 -2.70
CA LEU A 62 16.48 14.32 -2.60
C LEU A 62 15.96 13.62 -3.86
N VAL A 63 14.80 14.03 -4.38
CA VAL A 63 14.24 13.48 -5.62
C VAL A 63 15.15 13.75 -6.82
N GLU A 64 15.73 14.95 -6.90
CA GLU A 64 16.68 15.30 -7.96
C GLU A 64 17.93 14.41 -7.91
N GLN A 65 18.53 14.24 -6.73
CA GLN A 65 19.70 13.37 -6.56
C GLN A 65 19.36 11.90 -6.83
N LEU A 66 18.17 11.44 -6.41
CA LEU A 66 17.70 10.09 -6.70
C LEU A 66 17.65 9.85 -8.22
N ARG A 67 17.09 10.80 -8.99
CA ARG A 67 17.05 10.72 -10.45
C ARG A 67 18.45 10.67 -11.05
N LYS A 68 19.37 11.54 -10.59
CA LYS A 68 20.75 11.59 -11.07
C LYS A 68 21.46 10.25 -10.88
N VAL A 69 21.42 9.69 -9.68
CA VAL A 69 22.07 8.40 -9.37
C VAL A 69 21.45 7.26 -10.17
N LEU A 70 20.12 7.22 -10.30
CA LEU A 70 19.43 6.21 -11.10
C LEU A 70 19.78 6.31 -12.59
N THR A 71 19.88 7.51 -13.17
CA THR A 71 20.27 7.66 -14.59
C THR A 71 21.67 7.17 -14.90
N GLN A 72 22.54 7.07 -13.88
CA GLN A 72 23.89 6.52 -14.00
C GLN A 72 23.94 4.98 -13.89
N GLY A 73 22.80 4.30 -13.70
CA GLY A 73 22.76 2.84 -13.52
C GLY A 73 22.91 2.38 -12.06
N ASN A 74 23.10 3.32 -11.13
CA ASN A 74 23.35 3.01 -9.73
C ASN A 74 22.06 2.74 -8.95
N LYS A 75 22.21 2.13 -7.76
CA LYS A 75 21.13 1.90 -6.80
C LYS A 75 21.22 2.94 -5.68
N VAL A 76 20.07 3.39 -5.18
CA VAL A 76 20.02 4.30 -4.03
C VAL A 76 19.35 3.58 -2.87
N LYS A 77 20.09 3.36 -1.78
CA LYS A 77 19.55 2.86 -0.52
C LYS A 77 19.38 4.03 0.44
N ILE A 78 18.17 4.20 0.96
CA ILE A 78 17.87 5.12 2.05
C ILE A 78 17.51 4.24 3.24
N GLU A 79 18.38 4.25 4.26
CA GLU A 79 18.19 3.42 5.46
C GLU A 79 16.84 3.72 6.11
N GLY A 80 16.12 2.66 6.49
CA GLY A 80 14.80 2.80 7.09
C GLY A 80 13.67 3.08 6.10
N LEU A 81 13.95 3.45 4.85
CA LEU A 81 12.94 3.62 3.79
C LEU A 81 12.96 2.43 2.82
N GLY A 82 14.09 2.22 2.14
CA GLY A 82 14.23 1.15 1.16
C GLY A 82 15.29 1.42 0.10
N THR A 83 15.26 0.61 -0.95
CA THR A 83 16.21 0.68 -2.06
C THR A 83 15.51 0.92 -3.38
N PHE A 84 15.95 1.96 -4.09
CA PHE A 84 15.56 2.26 -5.46
C PHE A 84 16.60 1.71 -6.43
N HIS A 85 16.14 1.03 -7.48
CA HIS A 85 17.00 0.57 -8.56
C HIS A 85 16.27 0.53 -9.89
N MET A 86 17.00 0.64 -11.00
CA MET A 86 16.41 0.43 -12.31
C MET A 86 16.25 -1.06 -12.64
N THR A 87 15.30 -1.35 -13.51
CA THR A 87 15.15 -2.62 -14.23
C THR A 87 14.79 -2.29 -15.67
N LEU A 88 15.09 -3.19 -16.59
CA LEU A 88 14.81 -3.01 -18.01
C LEU A 88 13.93 -4.14 -18.53
N THR A 89 13.06 -3.80 -19.47
CA THR A 89 12.28 -4.76 -20.24
C THR A 89 12.78 -4.70 -21.68
N CYS A 90 13.32 -5.81 -22.17
CA CYS A 90 13.85 -5.94 -23.51
C CYS A 90 12.87 -6.72 -24.41
N LEU A 91 12.77 -6.34 -25.68
CA LEU A 91 12.13 -7.15 -26.72
C LEU A 91 13.07 -8.30 -27.12
N PRO A 92 12.54 -9.49 -27.41
CA PRO A 92 13.36 -10.60 -27.89
C PRO A 92 13.95 -10.25 -29.27
N GLY A 93 15.22 -10.62 -29.49
CA GLY A 93 15.82 -10.76 -30.82
C GLY A 93 15.95 -12.25 -31.13
N GLU A 94 15.84 -12.64 -32.40
CA GLU A 94 15.97 -14.05 -32.80
C GLU A 94 17.44 -14.48 -32.79
N THR A 95 18.35 -13.53 -33.03
CA THR A 95 19.79 -13.72 -32.93
C THR A 95 20.44 -12.78 -31.91
N GLU A 96 21.61 -13.14 -31.37
CA GLU A 96 22.35 -12.30 -30.42
C GLU A 96 22.67 -10.91 -30.99
N LYS A 97 22.98 -10.85 -32.29
CA LYS A 97 23.29 -9.60 -33.01
C LYS A 97 22.09 -8.66 -33.13
N GLU A 98 20.88 -9.20 -33.13
CA GLU A 98 19.64 -8.41 -33.15
C GLU A 98 19.27 -7.87 -31.78
N CYS A 99 19.83 -8.43 -30.70
CA CYS A 99 19.60 -7.96 -29.34
C CYS A 99 20.55 -6.78 -29.02
N THR A 100 20.10 -5.57 -29.37
CA THR A 100 20.86 -4.33 -29.16
C THR A 100 20.21 -3.46 -28.07
N VAL A 101 20.86 -2.34 -27.70
CA VAL A 101 20.30 -1.34 -26.78
C VAL A 101 18.93 -0.81 -27.26
N ARG A 102 18.67 -0.82 -28.57
CA ARG A 102 17.38 -0.41 -29.14
C ARG A 102 16.23 -1.35 -28.79
N ASN A 103 16.53 -2.59 -28.41
CA ASN A 103 15.54 -3.58 -28.00
C ASN A 103 15.04 -3.31 -26.57
N ILE A 104 15.69 -2.42 -25.81
CA ILE A 104 15.20 -1.98 -24.50
C ILE A 104 13.90 -1.18 -24.70
N LYS A 105 12.78 -1.85 -24.43
CA LYS A 105 11.43 -1.29 -24.58
C LYS A 105 11.09 -0.30 -23.48
N ARG A 106 11.47 -0.60 -22.24
CA ARG A 106 11.13 0.20 -21.06
C ARG A 106 12.25 0.13 -20.03
N VAL A 107 12.51 1.26 -19.39
CA VAL A 107 13.30 1.36 -18.17
C VAL A 107 12.34 1.67 -17.04
N ASN A 108 12.32 0.82 -16.02
CA ASN A 108 11.44 0.95 -14.86
C ASN A 108 12.26 1.24 -13.61
N VAL A 109 11.82 2.18 -12.79
CA VAL A 109 12.33 2.34 -11.42
C VAL A 109 11.54 1.39 -10.51
N ARG A 110 12.26 0.59 -9.74
CA ARG A 110 11.70 -0.34 -8.76
C ARG A 110 12.10 0.11 -7.37
N PHE A 111 11.18 -0.02 -6.43
CA PHE A 111 11.39 0.23 -5.02
C PHE A 111 11.24 -1.06 -4.24
N ILE A 112 12.22 -1.36 -3.40
CA ILE A 112 12.21 -2.48 -2.47
C ILE A 112 12.13 -1.89 -1.06
N PRO A 113 11.02 -2.06 -0.33
CA PRO A 113 10.89 -1.51 1.01
C PRO A 113 11.88 -2.16 1.98
N ASP A 114 12.45 -1.36 2.87
CA ASP A 114 13.25 -1.88 3.97
C ASP A 114 12.36 -2.68 4.95
N LYS A 115 12.96 -3.54 5.77
CA LYS A 115 12.27 -4.27 6.84
C LYS A 115 11.54 -3.31 7.78
N ALA A 116 12.12 -2.14 8.04
CA ALA A 116 11.53 -1.08 8.85
C ALA A 116 10.25 -0.47 8.25
N MET A 117 9.97 -0.65 6.96
CA MET A 117 8.75 -0.15 6.29
C MET A 117 7.70 -1.23 6.05
N LYS A 118 7.92 -2.46 6.53
CA LYS A 118 6.94 -3.54 6.37
C LYS A 118 5.78 -3.35 7.33
N LEU A 119 4.61 -3.07 6.79
CA LEU A 119 3.34 -3.02 7.51
C LEU A 119 2.83 -4.44 7.81
N VAL A 120 2.31 -4.64 9.01
CA VAL A 120 1.81 -5.93 9.48
C VAL A 120 0.37 -5.77 9.95
N ASN A 121 -0.49 -6.75 9.64
CA ASN A 121 -1.84 -6.77 10.19
C ASN A 121 -1.78 -6.98 11.71
N ALA A 122 -2.26 -6.00 12.47
CA ALA A 122 -2.26 -6.03 13.93
C ALA A 122 -2.98 -7.26 14.49
N SER A 123 -4.06 -7.74 13.83
CA SER A 123 -4.81 -8.91 14.32
C SER A 123 -4.06 -10.23 14.20
N ARG A 124 -2.96 -10.26 13.43
CA ARG A 124 -2.10 -11.44 13.25
C ARG A 124 -0.71 -11.28 13.87
N SER A 125 -0.40 -10.12 14.43
CA SER A 125 0.89 -9.88 15.07
C SER A 125 0.78 -10.03 16.57
N MET A 126 1.61 -10.88 17.17
CA MET A 126 1.68 -11.03 18.63
C MET A 126 2.48 -9.87 19.28
N THR A 127 3.28 -9.15 18.50
CA THR A 127 4.12 -8.05 18.99
C THR A 127 3.54 -6.70 18.58
N ARG A 128 3.56 -5.75 19.52
CA ARG A 128 3.21 -4.34 19.26
C ARG A 128 4.41 -3.65 18.60
N SER A 129 4.42 -3.61 17.26
CA SER A 129 5.35 -2.80 16.48
C SER A 129 4.65 -1.51 15.99
N PRO A 130 5.38 -0.40 15.78
CA PRO A 130 4.83 0.82 15.20
C PRO A 130 4.23 0.62 13.80
N ASN A 131 4.59 -0.47 13.11
CA ASN A 131 4.09 -0.79 11.77
C ASN A 131 2.81 -1.65 11.76
N ASN A 132 2.23 -1.92 12.94
CA ASN A 132 1.00 -2.67 13.05
C ASN A 132 -0.18 -1.81 12.56
N VAL A 133 -0.88 -2.28 11.53
CA VAL A 133 -2.07 -1.64 10.99
C VAL A 133 -3.31 -2.34 11.53
N THR A 134 -4.18 -1.57 12.19
CA THR A 134 -5.49 -2.05 12.64
C THR A 134 -6.54 -1.82 11.55
N PHE A 135 -7.31 -2.85 11.24
CA PHE A 135 -8.37 -2.80 10.22
C PHE A 135 -9.74 -2.96 10.86
N ALA A 136 -10.71 -2.20 10.35
CA ALA A 136 -12.11 -2.29 10.76
C ALA A 136 -13.01 -2.52 9.56
N MET A 137 -13.98 -3.42 9.68
CA MET A 137 -14.98 -3.61 8.63
C MET A 137 -15.85 -2.36 8.54
N ALA A 138 -15.96 -1.77 7.35
CA ALA A 138 -16.95 -0.75 7.10
C ALA A 138 -18.34 -1.35 7.33
N SER A 139 -19.13 -0.73 8.20
CA SER A 139 -20.54 -1.08 8.34
C SER A 139 -21.19 -0.96 6.95
N ALA A 140 -21.83 -2.03 6.49
CA ALA A 140 -22.81 -1.90 5.42
C ALA A 140 -23.81 -0.84 5.90
N GLY A 141 -24.12 0.16 5.07
CA GLY A 141 -25.14 1.15 5.43
C GLY A 141 -26.37 0.40 5.91
N ALA A 142 -26.77 0.64 7.15
CA ALA A 142 -28.04 0.16 7.64
C ALA A 142 -29.14 0.78 6.77
N PRO A 143 -30.12 0.02 6.27
CA PRO A 143 -31.36 0.65 5.89
C PRO A 143 -31.98 1.22 7.17
N GLU A 144 -32.35 2.50 7.13
CA GLU A 144 -33.23 3.09 8.13
C GLU A 144 -34.55 2.30 8.15
N GLY A 145 -35.01 1.90 9.34
CA GLY A 145 -36.40 1.53 9.57
C GLY A 145 -36.64 0.19 10.27
N GLY A 146 -37.00 0.29 11.56
CA GLY A 146 -38.18 -0.42 12.06
C GLY A 146 -37.96 -1.68 12.91
N GLY A 147 -38.00 -1.50 14.23
CA GLY A 147 -39.03 -2.16 15.06
C GLY A 147 -38.78 -3.57 15.59
N SER A 148 -38.49 -3.62 16.90
CA SER A 148 -39.10 -4.46 17.95
C SER A 148 -39.05 -5.99 17.85
N GLY A 149 -38.51 -6.62 18.91
CA GLY A 149 -38.59 -8.06 19.15
C GLY A 149 -37.93 -8.43 20.48
N ASP A 150 -38.62 -8.09 21.57
CA ASP A 150 -38.40 -8.58 22.92
C ASP A 150 -38.44 -10.12 23.03
N GLY A 151 -37.78 -10.66 24.06
CA GLY A 151 -37.81 -12.07 24.43
C GLY A 151 -36.42 -12.72 24.36
N GLY A 152 -35.81 -13.19 25.43
CA GLY A 152 -36.27 -13.48 26.78
C GLY A 152 -35.23 -14.43 27.35
N ILE A 153 -34.82 -14.18 28.60
CA ILE A 153 -33.92 -15.04 29.36
C ILE A 153 -34.45 -16.47 29.36
N VAL A 154 -33.61 -17.42 28.96
CA VAL A 154 -33.62 -18.79 29.50
C VAL A 154 -32.17 -19.18 29.79
N ASP A 155 -31.79 -19.02 31.05
CA ASP A 155 -30.73 -19.82 31.66
C ASP A 155 -31.18 -21.28 31.69
N ASP A 156 -30.35 -22.22 31.21
CA ASP A 156 -30.19 -23.51 31.89
C ASP A 156 -28.83 -24.17 31.54
N PRO A 157 -28.15 -24.82 32.50
CA PRO A 157 -26.77 -25.25 32.42
C PRO A 157 -26.63 -26.75 32.10
N THR A 158 -25.46 -27.13 31.56
CA THR A 158 -24.92 -28.51 31.54
C THR A 158 -25.61 -29.55 30.63
N ALA A 159 -24.95 -29.85 29.51
CA ALA A 159 -24.82 -31.20 28.94
C ALA A 159 -23.56 -31.26 28.08
#